data_AF-A0A975VCE4-F1
#
_entry.id   AF-A0A975VCE4-F1
#
_cell.length_a   1.000
_cell.length_b   1.000
_cell.length_c   1.000
_cell.angle_alpha   90.00
_cell.angle_beta   90.00
_cell.angle_gamma   90.00
#
_symmetry.space_group_name_H-M   'P 1'
#
loop_
_entity.id
_entity.type
_entity.pdbx_description
1 polymer ?
#
loop_
_entity_poly.entity_id
_entity_poly.type
_entity_poly.pdbx_seq_one_letter_code
_entity_poly.pdbx_strand_id
1 'polypeptide(L)' 'MAESTRIGQESRVTLHFALKLEDGNVVDSTFDKQPASFKVG' A
#
# COMPACT_ATOMS: atom_id res chain seq x y z
N MET A 1 -2.58 -15.72 -19.16
CA MET A 1 -3.38 -14.49 -19.00
C MET A 1 -3.55 -14.29 -17.51
N ALA A 2 -2.94 -13.26 -16.91
CA ALA A 2 -3.05 -13.04 -15.47
C ALA A 2 -4.39 -12.34 -15.19
N GLU A 3 -5.31 -13.02 -14.48
CA GLU A 3 -6.54 -12.39 -14.01
C GLU A 3 -6.19 -11.28 -13.01
N SER A 4 -6.72 -10.09 -13.26
CA SER A 4 -6.58 -8.94 -12.38
C SER A 4 -7.59 -9.05 -11.25
N THR A 5 -7.23 -9.70 -10.15
CA THR A 5 -8.04 -9.71 -8.92
C THR A 5 -8.10 -8.29 -8.35
N ARG A 6 -9.30 -7.69 -8.36
CA ARG A 6 -9.51 -6.35 -7.77
C ARG A 6 -9.58 -6.47 -6.25
N ILE A 7 -8.88 -5.58 -5.55
CA ILE A 7 -9.00 -5.43 -4.11
C ILE A 7 -10.35 -4.76 -3.81
N GLY A 8 -11.21 -5.43 -3.04
CA GLY A 8 -12.54 -4.95 -2.66
C GLY A 8 -12.66 -4.64 -1.18
N GLN A 9 -13.85 -4.25 -0.73
CA GLN A 9 -14.15 -4.10 0.70
C GLN A 9 -13.86 -5.39 1.46
N GLU A 10 -13.44 -5.23 2.72
CA GLU A 10 -13.03 -6.26 3.66
C GLU A 10 -11.75 -7.03 3.28
N SER A 11 -11.10 -6.67 2.16
CA SER A 11 -9.87 -7.34 1.72
C SER A 11 -8.70 -7.03 2.65
N ARG A 12 -8.02 -8.08 3.13
CA ARG A 12 -6.75 -7.92 3.84
C ARG A 12 -5.61 -7.85 2.83
N VAL A 13 -4.90 -6.74 2.83
CA VAL A 13 -3.81 -6.47 1.90
C VAL A 13 -2.53 -6.18 2.67
N THR A 14 -1.42 -6.68 2.15
CA THR A 14 -0.08 -6.43 2.68
C THR A 14 0.77 -5.85 1.57
N LEU A 15 1.27 -4.62 1.76
CA LEU A 15 2.03 -3.92 0.74
C LEU A 15 3.01 -2.90 1.33
N HIS A 16 4.01 -2.57 0.53
CA HIS A 16 4.88 -1.42 0.79
C HIS A 16 4.25 -0.16 0.20
N PHE A 17 4.25 0.92 0.96
CA PHE A 17 3.75 2.23 0.55
C PHE A 17 4.73 3.33 0.96
N ALA A 18 4.59 4.49 0.33
CA ALA A 18 5.21 5.72 0.78
C ALA A 18 4.20 6.88 0.66
N LEU A 19 4.15 7.73 1.69
CA LEU A 19 3.39 8.96 1.70
C LEU A 19 4.33 10.09 1.27
N LYS A 20 3.94 10.84 0.24
CA LYS A 20 4.71 11.97 -0.26
C LYS A 20 3.84 13.22 -0.29
N LEU A 21 4.43 14.35 0.07
CA LEU A 21 3.85 15.66 -0.17
C LEU A 21 3.95 16.00 -1.66
N GLU A 22 3.15 16.97 -2.11
CA GLU A 22 3.14 17.43 -3.52
C GLU A 22 4.50 17.99 -3.96
N ASP A 23 5.30 18.49 -3.01
CA ASP A 23 6.67 18.96 -3.25
C ASP A 23 7.70 17.82 -3.44
N GLY A 24 7.28 16.56 -3.29
CA GLY A 24 8.11 15.37 -3.43
C GLY A 24 8.75 14.86 -2.14
N ASN A 25 8.58 15.57 -1.02
CA ASN A 25 9.10 15.14 0.28
C ASN A 25 8.38 13.89 0.78
N VAL A 26 9.14 12.86 1.15
CA VAL A 26 8.60 11.61 1.70
C VAL A 26 8.33 11.79 3.20
N VAL A 27 7.07 11.64 3.60
CA VAL A 27 6.64 11.76 5.00
C VAL A 27 6.78 10.43 5.73
N ASP A 28 6.44 9.33 5.05
CA ASP A 28 6.61 7.97 5.57
C ASP A 28 6.83 6.97 4.44
N SER A 29 7.54 5.90 4.72
CA SER A 29 7.85 4.84 3.76
C SER A 29 8.07 3.51 4.48
N THR A 30 7.48 2.45 3.93
CA THR A 30 7.70 1.08 4.39
C THR A 30 8.60 0.28 3.44
N PHE A 31 9.15 0.90 2.38
CA PHE A 31 9.99 0.19 1.39
C PHE A 31 11.29 -0.37 1.98
N ASP A 32 11.87 0.29 2.98
CA ASP A 32 13.10 -0.14 3.66
C ASP A 32 12.81 -0.98 4.93
N LYS A 33 11.55 -1.34 5.18
CA LYS A 33 11.05 -1.99 6.39
C LYS A 33 10.09 -3.12 6.05
N GLN A 34 9.49 -3.74 7.06
CA GLN A 34 8.45 -4.75 6.83
C GLN A 34 7.20 -4.12 6.19
N PRO A 35 6.52 -4.83 5.28
CA PRO A 35 5.32 -4.34 4.62
C PRO A 35 4.18 -4.19 5.62
N ALA A 36 3.35 -3.17 5.42
CA ALA A 36 2.19 -2.93 6.26
C ALA A 36 1.02 -3.81 5.82
N SER A 37 0.29 -4.36 6.79
CA SER A 37 -0.93 -5.13 6.54
C SER A 37 -2.15 -4.34 7.00
N PHE A 38 -3.10 -4.09 6.11
CA PHE A 38 -4.34 -3.38 6.43
C PHE A 38 -5.56 -4.05 5.79
N LYS A 39 -6.74 -3.71 6.29
CA LYS A 39 -8.02 -4.17 5.75
C LYS A 39 -8.65 -3.00 4.99
N VAL A 40 -9.09 -3.24 3.76
CA VAL A 40 -9.75 -2.21 2.94
C VAL A 40 -11.20 -2.09 3.35
N GLY A 41 -11.61 -0.94 3.90
CA GLY A 41 -12.99 -0.72 4.37
C GLY A 41 -13.04 0.26 5.52
#